data_AF-A0A0N0E6S8-F1
#
_entry.id   AF-A0A0N0E6S8-F1
#
_cell.length_a   1.000
_cell.length_b   1.000
_cell.length_c   1.000
_cell.angle_alpha   90.00
_cell.angle_beta   90.00
_cell.angle_gamma   90.00
#
_symmetry.space_group_name_H-M   'P 1'
#
loop_
_entity.id
_entity.type
_entity.pdbx_description
1 polymer ?
#
loop_
_entity_poly.entity_id
_entity_poly.type
_entity_poly.pdbx_seq_one_letter_code
_entity_poly.pdbx_strand_id
1 'polypeptide(L)'
;MKLFRARGETLVTTALYLVVAAAFGVQLGGIETRSRIVPLICVALIVLCALTALVIPRREKLSWSISKMEVSATLATILYVALIFVAGFYVASFAFTLFMVLYLSGLSARGVAIALLYAIFVNLTVYLTFTQFLEYIVPQGVLWSSM
;
A
#
# COMPACT_ATOMS: atom_id res chain seq x y z
N MET A 1 7.77 -35.51 0.61
CA MET A 1 7.41 -34.08 0.51
C MET A 1 6.41 -33.75 1.61
N LYS A 2 6.82 -33.03 2.66
CA LYS A 2 5.88 -32.58 3.70
C LYS A 2 5.09 -31.41 3.09
N LEU A 3 3.80 -31.63 2.85
CA LEU A 3 2.87 -30.60 2.43
C LEU A 3 3.02 -29.40 3.38
N PHE A 4 3.30 -28.23 2.79
CA PHE A 4 3.29 -26.95 3.47
C PHE A 4 1.97 -26.80 4.23
N ARG A 5 1.98 -27.03 5.55
CA ARG A 5 0.86 -26.64 6.40
C ARG A 5 0.97 -25.13 6.57
N ALA A 6 0.49 -24.39 5.56
CA ALA A 6 0.43 -22.94 5.64
C ALA A 6 -0.37 -22.59 6.90
N ARG A 7 0.25 -21.86 7.83
CA ARG A 7 -0.47 -21.32 8.99
C ARG A 7 -1.59 -20.43 8.45
N GLY A 8 -2.75 -20.44 9.08
CA GLY A 8 -3.90 -19.62 8.64
C GLY A 8 -3.53 -18.14 8.45
N GLU A 9 -2.61 -17.63 9.26
CA GLU A 9 -2.04 -16.29 9.15
C GLU A 9 -1.33 -16.04 7.80
N THR A 10 -0.54 -17.00 7.32
CA THR A 10 0.16 -16.89 6.01
C THR A 10 -0.84 -16.86 4.85
N LEU A 11 -1.90 -17.67 4.93
CA LEU A 11 -2.95 -17.67 3.91
C LEU A 11 -3.72 -16.35 3.88
N VAL A 12 -4.01 -15.77 5.04
CA VAL A 12 -4.68 -14.47 5.15
C VAL A 12 -3.78 -13.36 4.55
N THR A 13 -2.51 -13.31 4.94
CA THR A 13 -1.57 -12.30 4.41
C THR A 13 -1.40 -12.43 2.89
N THR A 14 -1.25 -13.64 2.36
CA THR A 14 -1.19 -13.88 0.90
C THR A 14 -2.48 -13.48 0.20
N ALA A 15 -3.64 -13.91 0.70
CA ALA A 15 -4.93 -13.58 0.11
C ALA A 15 -5.12 -12.06 0.05
N LEU A 16 -4.71 -11.35 1.09
CA LEU A 16 -4.81 -9.90 1.13
C LEU A 16 -3.85 -9.19 0.17
N TYR A 17 -2.59 -9.64 0.02
CA TYR A 17 -1.69 -9.10 -1.00
C TYR A 17 -2.25 -9.31 -2.42
N LEU A 18 -2.89 -10.46 -2.67
CA LEU A 18 -3.56 -10.73 -3.95
C LEU A 18 -4.78 -9.81 -4.16
N VAL A 19 -5.57 -9.54 -3.13
CA VAL A 19 -6.67 -8.56 -3.19
C VAL A 19 -6.15 -7.16 -3.52
N VAL A 20 -5.06 -6.73 -2.88
CA VAL A 20 -4.43 -5.43 -3.18
C VAL A 20 -3.91 -5.40 -4.62
N ALA A 21 -3.23 -6.45 -5.09
CA ALA A 21 -2.77 -6.55 -6.46
C ALA A 21 -3.93 -6.50 -7.47
N ALA A 22 -5.04 -7.20 -7.18
CA ALA A 22 -6.24 -7.17 -8.00
C ALA A 22 -6.88 -5.77 -8.04
N ALA A 23 -6.93 -5.08 -6.91
CA ALA A 23 -7.47 -3.71 -6.84
C ALA A 23 -6.63 -2.73 -7.67
N PHE A 24 -5.30 -2.83 -7.62
CA PHE A 24 -4.40 -2.09 -8.52
C PHE A 24 -4.58 -2.47 -9.99
N GLY A 25 -4.79 -3.76 -10.29
CA GLY A 25 -5.08 -4.25 -11.63
C GLY A 25 -6.38 -3.68 -12.23
N VAL A 26 -7.43 -3.56 -11.41
CA VAL A 26 -8.70 -2.93 -11.82
C VAL A 26 -8.51 -1.43 -12.08
N GLN A 27 -7.75 -0.72 -11.24
CA GLN A 27 -7.42 0.69 -11.47
C GLN A 27 -6.58 0.92 -12.75
N LEU A 28 -5.69 -0.02 -13.09
CA LEU A 28 -4.88 0.01 -14.31
C LEU A 28 -5.70 -0.05 -15.62
N GLY A 29 -6.91 -0.61 -15.58
CA GLY A 29 -7.79 -0.72 -16.75
C GLY A 29 -8.20 0.64 -17.36
N GLY A 30 -8.09 1.74 -16.59
CA GLY A 30 -8.45 3.09 -17.02
C GLY A 30 -7.28 3.99 -17.45
N ILE A 31 -6.03 3.51 -17.46
CA ILE A 31 -4.84 4.34 -17.70
C ILE A 31 -4.37 4.18 -19.16
N GLU A 32 -3.94 5.28 -19.81
CA GLU A 32 -3.32 5.27 -21.14
C GLU A 32 -2.10 4.35 -21.20
N THR A 33 -1.86 3.69 -22.33
CA THR A 33 -0.85 2.62 -22.47
C THR A 33 0.58 3.05 -22.07
N ARG A 34 0.93 4.33 -22.26
CA ARG A 34 2.25 4.89 -21.91
C ARG A 34 2.46 5.03 -20.39
N SER A 35 1.37 5.22 -19.64
CA SER A 35 1.34 5.37 -18.18
C SER A 35 1.03 4.03 -17.46
N ARG A 36 1.16 2.89 -18.14
CA ARG A 36 0.96 1.57 -17.53
C ARG A 36 2.23 0.96 -16.93
N ILE A 37 3.42 1.41 -17.32
CA ILE A 37 4.69 0.80 -16.90
C ILE A 37 4.89 0.87 -15.39
N VAL A 38 4.74 2.06 -14.79
CA VAL A 38 4.97 2.24 -13.35
C VAL A 38 3.99 1.43 -12.50
N PRO A 39 2.65 1.49 -12.73
CA PRO A 39 1.76 0.66 -11.94
C PRO A 39 1.89 -0.85 -12.24
N LEU A 40 2.29 -1.26 -13.44
CA LEU A 40 2.62 -2.67 -13.72
C LEU A 40 3.82 -3.16 -12.90
N ILE A 41 4.87 -2.34 -12.76
CA ILE A 41 6.00 -2.64 -11.89
C ILE A 41 5.53 -2.76 -10.43
N CYS A 42 4.67 -1.86 -9.96
CA CYS A 42 4.09 -1.95 -8.62
C CYS A 42 3.29 -3.24 -8.41
N VAL A 43 2.41 -3.61 -9.35
CA VAL A 43 1.65 -4.86 -9.29
C VAL A 43 2.60 -6.06 -9.28
N ALA A 44 3.61 -6.09 -10.15
CA ALA A 44 4.60 -7.16 -10.21
C ALA A 44 5.35 -7.31 -8.88
N LEU A 45 5.76 -6.21 -8.25
CA LEU A 45 6.41 -6.21 -6.93
C LEU A 45 5.47 -6.70 -5.82
N ILE A 46 4.20 -6.28 -5.81
CA ILE A 46 3.20 -6.75 -4.82
C ILE A 46 2.96 -8.25 -4.98
N VAL A 47 2.82 -8.75 -6.21
CA VAL A 47 2.68 -10.18 -6.49
C VAL A 47 3.93 -10.94 -6.05
N LEU A 48 5.13 -10.40 -6.30
CA LEU A 48 6.38 -10.99 -5.82
C LEU A 48 6.45 -11.04 -4.29
N CYS A 49 5.99 -10.01 -3.59
CA CYS A 49 5.84 -10.01 -2.13
C CYS A 49 4.85 -11.09 -1.65
N ALA A 50 3.73 -11.27 -2.35
CA ALA A 50 2.76 -12.33 -2.04
C ALA A 50 3.35 -13.73 -2.21
N LEU A 51 4.11 -13.95 -3.29
CA LEU A 51 4.76 -15.22 -3.60
C LEU A 51 5.90 -15.54 -2.63
N THR A 52 6.73 -14.55 -2.29
CA THR A 52 7.80 -14.73 -1.30
C THR A 52 7.25 -15.07 0.09
N ALA A 53 6.09 -14.52 0.48
CA ALA A 53 5.40 -14.90 1.71
C ALA A 53 4.94 -16.38 1.74
N LEU A 54 4.68 -16.99 0.58
CA LEU A 54 4.35 -18.42 0.46
C LEU A 54 5.59 -19.32 0.44
N VAL A 55 6.65 -18.88 -0.23
CA VAL A 55 7.86 -19.68 -0.48
C VAL A 55 8.83 -19.67 0.70
N ILE A 56 8.89 -18.59 1.47
CA ILE A 56 9.78 -18.47 2.62
C ILE A 56 9.02 -18.92 3.88
N PRO A 57 9.21 -20.17 4.37
CA PRO A 57 8.57 -20.62 5.59
C PRO A 57 9.10 -19.78 6.74
N ARG A 58 8.22 -18.96 7.33
CA ARG A 58 8.53 -18.21 8.56
C ARG A 58 8.84 -19.22 9.67
N ARG A 59 10.13 -19.41 9.94
CA ARG A 59 10.62 -20.31 11.00
C ARG A 59 10.32 -19.80 12.39
N GLU A 60 9.96 -18.53 12.52
CA GLU A 60 9.56 -17.92 13.78
C GLU A 60 8.11 -18.26 14.13
N LYS A 61 7.87 -18.58 15.40
CA LYS A 61 6.52 -18.53 15.96
C LYS A 61 6.12 -17.05 15.94
N LEU A 62 5.34 -16.65 14.92
CA LEU A 62 4.79 -15.30 14.89
C LEU A 62 4.09 -15.07 16.22
N SER A 63 4.54 -14.06 16.96
CA SER A 63 3.78 -13.62 18.11
C SER A 63 2.46 -13.06 17.59
N TRP A 64 1.39 -13.27 18.34
CA TRP A 64 0.05 -12.81 17.94
C TRP A 64 -0.01 -11.30 17.68
N SER A 65 0.94 -10.52 18.23
CA SER A 65 1.09 -9.08 17.95
C SER A 65 1.60 -8.79 16.53
N ILE A 66 2.49 -9.63 15.98
CA ILE A 66 3.03 -9.47 14.62
C ILE A 66 1.92 -9.77 13.60
N SER A 67 1.12 -10.80 13.85
CA SER A 67 -0.04 -11.14 13.01
C SER A 67 -1.06 -9.99 12.98
N LYS A 68 -1.36 -9.38 14.14
CA LYS A 68 -2.24 -8.19 14.21
C LYS A 68 -1.71 -7.01 13.42
N MET A 69 -0.41 -6.73 13.50
CA MET A 69 0.23 -5.63 12.77
C MET A 69 0.18 -5.86 11.25
N GLU A 70 0.33 -7.10 10.79
CA GLU A 70 0.18 -7.43 9.38
C GLU A 70 -1.25 -7.26 8.89
N VAL A 71 -2.23 -7.72 9.68
CA VAL A 71 -3.64 -7.56 9.36
C VAL A 71 -4.04 -6.08 9.30
N SER A 72 -3.61 -5.26 10.27
CA SER A 72 -3.93 -3.83 10.30
C SER A 72 -3.23 -3.06 9.18
N ALA A 73 -1.96 -3.36 8.90
CA ALA A 73 -1.24 -2.78 7.77
C ALA A 73 -1.95 -3.09 6.45
N THR A 74 -2.45 -4.31 6.31
CA THR A 74 -3.10 -4.71 5.06
C THR A 74 -4.51 -4.15 4.90
N LEU A 75 -5.30 -4.08 5.97
CA LEU A 75 -6.59 -3.37 5.95
C LEU A 75 -6.41 -1.89 5.60
N ALA A 76 -5.39 -1.25 6.14
CA ALA A 76 -5.06 0.13 5.80
C ALA A 76 -4.64 0.27 4.34
N THR A 77 -3.94 -0.71 3.75
CA THR A 77 -3.62 -0.71 2.32
C THR A 77 -4.88 -0.84 1.46
N ILE A 78 -5.85 -1.68 1.85
CA ILE A 78 -7.15 -1.77 1.14
C ILE A 78 -7.89 -0.43 1.20
N LEU A 79 -7.96 0.18 2.39
CA LEU A 79 -8.55 1.50 2.56
C LEU A 79 -7.83 2.56 1.74
N TYR A 80 -6.50 2.52 1.68
CA TYR A 80 -5.70 3.40 0.85
C TYR A 80 -6.08 3.28 -0.63
N VAL A 81 -6.18 2.06 -1.17
CA VAL A 81 -6.57 1.86 -2.59
C VAL A 81 -7.98 2.41 -2.86
N ALA A 82 -8.93 2.16 -1.96
CA ALA A 82 -10.28 2.74 -2.07
C ALA A 82 -10.24 4.28 -2.01
N LEU A 83 -9.40 4.84 -1.14
CA LEU A 83 -9.24 6.28 -0.97
C LEU A 83 -8.60 6.93 -2.20
N ILE A 84 -7.71 6.26 -2.93
CA ILE A 84 -7.19 6.75 -4.22
C ILE A 84 -8.33 6.97 -5.21
N PHE A 85 -9.30 6.04 -5.27
CA PHE A 85 -10.44 6.15 -6.19
C PHE A 85 -11.31 7.37 -5.85
N VAL A 86 -11.55 7.62 -4.57
CA VAL A 86 -12.42 8.72 -4.12
C VAL A 86 -11.68 10.07 -4.15
N ALA A 87 -10.51 10.13 -3.52
CA ALA A 87 -9.82 11.39 -3.20
C ALA A 87 -8.52 11.65 -3.96
N GLY A 88 -8.08 10.70 -4.79
CA GLY A 88 -6.87 10.85 -5.57
C GLY A 88 -5.61 10.38 -4.84
N PHE A 89 -4.57 10.13 -5.62
CA PHE A 89 -3.36 9.46 -5.19
C PHE A 89 -2.59 10.20 -4.09
N TYR A 90 -2.42 11.53 -4.22
CA TYR A 90 -1.64 12.30 -3.24
C TYR A 90 -2.34 12.40 -1.89
N VAL A 91 -3.64 12.71 -1.88
CA VAL A 91 -4.44 12.79 -0.64
C VAL A 91 -4.48 11.43 0.04
N ALA A 92 -4.71 10.36 -0.73
CA ALA A 92 -4.72 9.01 -0.19
C ALA A 92 -3.35 8.60 0.37
N SER A 93 -2.26 8.92 -0.34
CA SER A 93 -0.89 8.61 0.10
C SER A 93 -0.56 9.36 1.38
N PHE A 94 -0.99 10.63 1.49
CA PHE A 94 -0.75 11.44 2.68
C PHE A 94 -1.46 10.86 3.90
N ALA A 95 -2.76 10.57 3.76
CA ALA A 95 -3.55 9.97 4.83
C ALA A 95 -2.99 8.59 5.25
N PHE A 96 -2.58 7.77 4.29
CA PHE A 96 -1.99 6.45 4.56
C PHE A 96 -0.66 6.55 5.30
N THR A 97 0.28 7.40 4.83
CA THR A 97 1.57 7.59 5.50
C THR A 97 1.37 8.16 6.91
N LEU A 98 0.50 9.16 7.06
CA LEU A 98 0.19 9.75 8.35
C LEU A 98 -0.38 8.71 9.33
N PHE A 99 -1.34 7.91 8.87
CA PHE A 99 -1.92 6.82 9.66
C PHE A 99 -0.86 5.79 10.06
N MET A 100 -0.01 5.35 9.12
CA MET A 100 1.04 4.36 9.41
C MET A 100 2.04 4.88 10.43
N VAL A 101 2.52 6.11 10.29
CA VAL A 101 3.48 6.66 11.25
C VAL A 101 2.83 6.79 12.62
N LEU A 102 1.62 7.33 12.71
CA LEU A 102 0.88 7.44 13.98
C LEU A 102 0.61 6.07 14.62
N TYR A 103 0.24 5.08 13.81
CA TYR A 103 -0.02 3.72 14.26
C TYR A 103 1.23 3.07 14.85
N LEU A 104 2.41 3.33 14.27
CA LEU A 104 3.69 2.81 14.75
C LEU A 104 4.28 3.60 15.92
N SER A 105 4.13 4.93 15.93
CA SER A 105 4.71 5.81 16.95
C SER A 105 3.82 6.02 18.17
N GLY A 106 2.54 5.65 18.08
CA GLY A 106 1.53 5.92 19.08
C GLY A 106 1.02 7.37 19.08
N LEU A 107 -0.14 7.58 19.73
CA LEU A 107 -0.81 8.87 19.84
C LEU A 107 -0.18 9.72 20.94
N SER A 108 0.76 10.58 20.56
CA SER A 108 1.30 11.65 21.40
C SER A 108 1.43 12.93 20.58
N ALA A 109 1.39 14.11 21.20
CA ALA A 109 1.53 15.38 20.48
C ALA A 109 2.84 15.45 19.67
N ARG A 110 3.93 14.93 20.23
CA ARG A 110 5.22 14.80 19.53
C ARG A 110 5.16 13.79 18.40
N GLY A 111 4.49 12.65 18.61
CA GLY A 111 4.26 11.64 17.57
C GLY A 111 3.46 12.19 16.38
N VAL A 112 2.41 12.97 16.65
CA VAL A 112 1.60 13.64 15.62
C VAL A 112 2.43 14.65 14.82
N ALA A 113 3.26 15.46 15.49
CA ALA A 113 4.13 16.40 14.81
C ALA A 113 5.15 15.68 13.89
N ILE A 114 5.77 14.61 14.38
CA ILE A 114 6.71 13.81 13.58
C ILE A 114 5.98 13.13 12.41
N ALA A 115 4.79 12.57 12.65
CA ALA A 115 4.00 11.91 11.62
C ALA A 115 3.57 12.87 10.51
N LEU A 116 3.17 14.10 10.85
CA LEU A 116 2.86 15.15 9.88
C LEU A 116 4.08 15.54 9.06
N LEU A 117 5.22 15.82 9.71
CA LEU A 117 6.46 16.18 9.01
C LEU A 117 6.91 15.07 8.06
N TYR A 118 6.85 13.83 8.52
CA TYR A 118 7.21 12.66 7.71
C TYR A 118 6.24 12.48 6.53
N ALA A 119 4.93 12.57 6.77
CA ALA A 119 3.93 12.45 5.72
C ALA A 119 4.08 13.55 4.67
N ILE A 120 4.33 14.81 5.07
CA ILE A 120 4.60 15.93 4.15
C ILE A 120 5.85 15.64 3.32
N PHE A 121 6.96 15.29 3.97
CA PHE A 121 8.23 15.05 3.28
C PHE A 121 8.15 13.91 2.27
N VAL A 122 7.54 12.79 2.66
CA VAL A 122 7.34 11.63 1.78
C VAL A 122 6.42 11.99 0.62
N ASN A 123 5.27 12.65 0.88
CA ASN A 123 4.37 13.04 -0.21
C ASN A 123 5.01 14.04 -1.17
N LEU A 124 5.79 15.00 -0.67
CA LEU A 124 6.50 15.95 -1.51
C LEU A 124 7.53 15.23 -2.39
N THR A 125 8.27 14.27 -1.82
CA THR A 125 9.23 13.45 -2.57
C THR A 125 8.53 12.64 -3.65
N VAL A 126 7.40 12.02 -3.32
CA VAL A 126 6.56 11.28 -4.26
C VAL A 126 6.03 12.21 -5.36
N TYR A 127 5.49 13.37 -5.02
CA TYR A 127 5.01 14.38 -5.97
C TYR A 127 6.12 14.79 -6.95
N LEU A 128 7.30 15.17 -6.46
CA LEU A 128 8.43 15.53 -7.31
C LEU A 128 8.86 14.35 -8.19
N THR A 129 8.95 13.14 -7.64
CA THR A 129 9.31 11.92 -8.39
C THR A 129 8.35 11.69 -9.56
N PHE A 130 7.05 11.67 -9.29
CA PHE A 130 6.05 11.38 -10.31
C PHE A 130 5.90 12.51 -11.33
N THR A 131 5.91 13.77 -10.90
CA THR A 131 5.67 14.91 -11.80
C THR A 131 6.93 15.38 -12.55
N GLN A 132 8.08 15.47 -11.89
CA GLN A 132 9.30 16.06 -12.45
C GLN A 132 10.23 15.03 -13.08
N PHE A 133 10.32 13.83 -12.49
CA PHE A 133 11.26 12.82 -12.98
C PHE A 133 10.61 11.78 -13.89
N LEU A 134 9.35 11.43 -13.63
CA LEU A 134 8.63 10.40 -14.37
C LEU A 134 7.57 10.95 -15.33
N GLU A 135 7.29 12.27 -15.29
CA GLU A 135 6.24 12.93 -16.09
C GLU A 135 4.90 12.16 -16.09
N TYR A 136 4.57 11.59 -14.93
CA TYR A 136 3.48 10.64 -14.77
C TYR A 136 2.26 11.30 -14.16
N ILE A 137 1.12 11.17 -14.86
CA ILE A 137 -0.17 11.65 -14.37
C ILE A 137 -0.75 10.61 -13.42
N VAL A 138 -0.76 10.95 -12.13
CA VAL A 138 -1.37 10.10 -11.09
C VAL A 138 -2.90 10.25 -11.06
N PRO A 139 -3.64 9.23 -10.58
CA PRO A 139 -5.09 9.31 -10.41
C PRO A 139 -5.52 10.48 -9.51
N GLN A 140 -6.41 11.34 -10.02
CA GLN A 140 -6.94 12.49 -9.29
C GLN A 140 -8.12 12.13 -8.36
N GLY A 141 -8.73 10.96 -8.56
CA GLY A 141 -9.92 10.53 -7.84
C GLY A 141 -11.20 11.20 -8.32
N VAL A 142 -12.35 10.61 -7.97
CA VAL A 142 -13.66 11.07 -8.45
C VAL A 142 -13.95 12.50 -8.00
N LEU A 143 -13.58 12.87 -6.77
CA LEU A 143 -13.83 14.19 -6.19
C LEU A 143 -13.16 15.35 -6.96
N TRP A 144 -12.07 15.09 -7.68
CA TRP A 144 -11.33 16.10 -8.46
C TRP A 144 -11.50 15.92 -9.97
N SER A 145 -12.11 14.82 -10.43
CA SER A 145 -12.37 14.56 -11.85
C SER A 145 -13.51 15.38 -12.45
N SER A 146 -14.34 16.01 -11.60
CA SER A 146 -15.49 16.83 -11.99
C SER A 146 -15.22 18.35 -11.94
N MET A 147 -13.97 18.77 -11.74
CA MET A 147 -13.51 20.16 -11.84
C MET A 147 -12.67 20.34 -13.10
#